data_AF-A0A8S2AD62-F1
#
_entry.id   AF-A0A8S2AD62-F1
#
_cell.length_a   1.000
_cell.length_b   1.000
_cell.length_c   1.000
_cell.angle_alpha   90.00
_cell.angle_beta   90.00
_cell.angle_gamma   90.00
#
_symmetry.space_group_name_H-M   'P 1'
#
loop_
_entity.id
_entity.type
_entity.pdbx_description
1 polymer ?
#
loop_
_entity_poly.entity_id
_entity_poly.type
_entity_poly.pdbx_seq_one_letter_code
_entity_poly.pdbx_strand_id
1 'polypeptide(L)'
;MSLFLKDDSIQIREVWNENLESEMALIREVVDDFPFVAMDTEFPGIVCRPVGTFKTNTEYHYETLKTNVNILKMIQLGLTFSDEKGNLPTCGTDNKYCIWQFNFREFDLESDIYATDSIELLRQSGIDFAKNNQFGIDSKRFAELLMSSGIVLNENVHWVTFHSGYDFGYLLKLLTCQNLPGTQTGFFEMISVYFPRVYDIKHLMKFCNSLHGGLNKLAELLEVERVGICHQAGSDSLLTSCTFRKLQENFFIGSMEKYSGVLFEQDFCFSSFVKPIQRVNMSGDEAVVAPVVPPVAEAAVIPEDMDVSTALELTVRKSRAYGGVVRGLHESAKLIEKRVAQLCVLAEDCNQPDYVKLVKALCADHSIKLLTVPSAKTLGEWAGLCKIDSEGNARKVVGCSCLVIKDYGEETTALNIVKKHLESN
;
A
#
# COMPACT_ATOMS: atom_id res chain seq x y z
N MET A 1 -17.85 -6.85 -22.76
CA MET A 1 -16.88 -7.85 -23.25
C MET A 1 -16.09 -8.32 -22.04
N SER A 2 -15.85 -9.61 -21.90
CA SER A 2 -15.30 -10.20 -20.68
C SER A 2 -13.85 -9.78 -20.43
N LEU A 3 -13.59 -9.15 -19.28
CA LEU A 3 -12.28 -8.79 -18.71
C LEU A 3 -11.45 -10.01 -18.26
N PHE A 4 -11.55 -11.14 -18.97
CA PHE A 4 -10.72 -12.33 -18.70
C PHE A 4 -9.65 -12.38 -19.76
N LEU A 5 -8.55 -11.67 -19.52
CA LEU A 5 -7.30 -11.88 -20.24
C LEU A 5 -6.81 -13.29 -19.89
N LYS A 6 -6.97 -14.24 -20.81
CA LYS A 6 -6.38 -15.57 -20.62
C LYS A 6 -4.86 -15.43 -20.65
N ASP A 7 -4.15 -16.22 -19.86
CA ASP A 7 -2.68 -16.22 -19.77
C ASP A 7 -2.01 -16.21 -21.17
N ASP A 8 -2.53 -17.02 -22.10
CA ASP A 8 -2.04 -17.10 -23.49
C ASP A 8 -2.14 -15.81 -24.32
N SER A 9 -2.99 -14.86 -23.90
CA SER A 9 -3.24 -13.58 -24.59
C SER A 9 -2.28 -12.46 -24.17
N ILE A 10 -1.48 -12.66 -23.13
CA ILE A 10 -0.49 -11.70 -22.65
C ILE A 10 0.90 -12.19 -23.01
N GLN A 11 1.73 -11.27 -23.48
CA GLN A 11 3.16 -11.44 -23.65
C GLN A 11 3.89 -10.52 -22.67
N ILE A 12 4.51 -11.12 -21.66
CA ILE A 12 5.46 -10.44 -20.79
C ILE A 12 6.77 -10.28 -21.56
N ARG A 13 7.11 -9.05 -21.92
CA ARG A 13 8.31 -8.72 -22.68
C ARG A 13 9.46 -8.55 -21.71
N GLU A 14 10.26 -9.60 -21.60
CA GLU A 14 11.50 -9.58 -20.82
C GLU A 14 12.52 -8.64 -21.46
N VAL A 15 12.83 -7.54 -20.78
CA VAL A 15 13.78 -6.53 -21.23
C VAL A 15 15.12 -6.74 -20.51
N TRP A 16 16.14 -6.88 -21.33
CA TRP A 16 17.54 -7.05 -20.99
C TRP A 16 18.35 -5.98 -21.72
N ASN A 17 19.67 -5.93 -21.50
CA ASN A 17 20.50 -4.90 -22.12
C ASN A 17 20.48 -4.93 -23.66
N GLU A 18 20.33 -6.11 -24.27
CA GLU A 18 20.37 -6.29 -25.72
C GLU A 18 19.15 -5.74 -26.48
N ASN A 19 17.98 -5.76 -25.85
CA ASN A 19 16.72 -5.32 -26.46
C ASN A 19 16.14 -4.04 -25.84
N LEU A 20 16.83 -3.45 -24.85
CA LEU A 20 16.37 -2.23 -24.17
C LEU A 20 15.94 -1.11 -25.14
N GLU A 21 16.77 -0.79 -26.13
CA GLU A 21 16.50 0.28 -27.09
C GLU A 21 15.24 0.02 -27.93
N SER A 22 15.09 -1.20 -28.43
CA SER A 22 13.92 -1.59 -29.23
C SER A 22 12.64 -1.58 -28.41
N GLU A 23 12.70 -2.03 -27.15
CA GLU A 23 11.54 -2.04 -26.27
C GLU A 23 11.15 -0.62 -25.83
N MET A 24 12.13 0.25 -25.56
CA MET A 24 11.88 1.66 -25.29
C MET A 24 11.36 2.43 -26.52
N ALA A 25 11.70 2.00 -27.74
CA ALA A 25 11.07 2.53 -28.95
C ALA A 25 9.57 2.19 -29.02
N LEU A 26 9.20 0.93 -28.78
CA LEU A 26 7.78 0.52 -28.72
C LEU A 26 7.00 1.28 -27.66
N ILE A 27 7.60 1.46 -26.47
CA ILE A 27 6.99 2.21 -25.38
C ILE A 27 6.68 3.66 -25.78
N ARG A 28 7.61 4.32 -26.49
CA ARG A 28 7.41 5.68 -27.02
C ARG A 28 6.28 5.77 -28.03
N GLU A 29 6.03 4.69 -28.78
CA GLU A 29 4.91 4.64 -29.74
C GLU A 29 3.55 4.46 -29.06
N VAL A 30 3.49 3.78 -27.91
CA VAL A 30 2.21 3.45 -27.26
C VAL A 30 1.78 4.41 -26.16
N VAL A 31 2.70 5.18 -25.56
CA VAL A 31 2.41 5.98 -24.34
C VAL A 31 1.30 7.02 -24.55
N ASP A 32 1.17 7.57 -25.76
CA ASP A 32 0.13 8.57 -26.07
C ASP A 32 -1.26 7.94 -26.20
N ASP A 33 -1.34 6.72 -26.75
CA ASP A 33 -2.61 5.97 -26.92
C ASP A 33 -3.02 5.20 -25.65
N PHE A 34 -2.03 4.82 -24.83
CA PHE A 34 -2.19 4.03 -23.61
C PHE A 34 -1.61 4.77 -22.39
N PRO A 35 -2.20 5.89 -21.96
CA PRO A 35 -1.60 6.82 -21.00
C PRO A 35 -1.66 6.36 -19.54
N PHE A 36 -2.31 5.25 -19.21
CA PHE A 36 -2.32 4.69 -17.84
C PHE A 36 -1.16 3.72 -17.68
N VAL A 37 -0.21 4.07 -16.81
CA VAL A 37 1.02 3.31 -16.58
C VAL A 37 0.97 2.70 -15.19
N ALA A 38 0.64 1.42 -15.12
CA ALA A 38 0.72 0.66 -13.90
C ALA A 38 2.15 0.16 -13.68
N MET A 39 2.62 0.23 -12.42
CA MET A 39 4.01 -0.04 -12.09
C MET A 39 4.15 -0.76 -10.76
N ASP A 40 5.17 -1.61 -10.69
CA ASP A 40 5.63 -2.32 -9.50
C ASP A 40 7.15 -2.55 -9.59
N THR A 41 7.85 -2.69 -8.46
CA THR A 41 9.31 -2.94 -8.45
C THR A 41 9.68 -4.08 -7.52
N GLU A 42 10.72 -4.83 -7.91
CA GLU A 42 11.35 -5.82 -7.02
C GLU A 42 12.73 -5.33 -6.60
N PHE A 43 13.01 -5.44 -5.31
CA PHE A 43 14.25 -4.94 -4.69
C PHE A 43 14.61 -5.79 -3.47
N PRO A 44 15.84 -5.71 -2.94
CA PRO A 44 16.36 -6.65 -1.94
C PRO A 44 15.85 -6.40 -0.51
N GLY A 45 14.59 -5.98 -0.37
CA GLY A 45 13.91 -5.78 0.90
C GLY A 45 14.32 -4.53 1.67
N ILE A 46 14.20 -4.60 3.00
CA ILE A 46 14.51 -3.54 3.94
C ILE A 46 15.53 -4.08 4.95
N VAL A 47 16.69 -3.45 5.01
CA VAL A 47 17.84 -3.92 5.81
C VAL A 47 18.19 -2.96 6.94
N CYS A 48 17.75 -1.71 6.86
CA CYS A 48 18.03 -0.69 7.86
C CYS A 48 16.74 -0.12 8.43
N ARG A 49 16.75 0.16 9.73
CA ARG A 49 15.77 1.03 10.40
C ARG A 49 16.53 2.18 11.05
N PRO A 50 16.12 3.44 10.81
CA PRO A 50 16.83 4.57 11.34
C PRO A 50 16.62 4.63 12.87
N VAL A 51 17.70 4.85 13.60
CA VAL A 51 17.69 4.99 15.06
C VAL A 51 17.71 6.47 15.40
N GLY A 52 16.71 6.95 16.13
CA GLY A 52 16.60 8.36 16.48
C GLY A 52 15.22 8.73 17.02
N THR A 53 15.06 10.01 17.35
CA THR A 53 13.77 10.60 17.74
C THR A 53 13.14 11.24 16.51
N PHE A 54 11.93 10.82 16.16
CA PHE A 54 11.17 11.34 15.02
C PHE A 54 9.95 12.07 15.54
N LYS A 55 9.58 13.20 14.91
CA LYS A 55 8.44 14.00 15.36
C LYS A 55 7.11 13.33 15.01
N THR A 56 7.10 12.57 13.93
CA THR A 56 5.90 11.90 13.40
C THR A 56 6.26 10.53 12.84
N ASN A 57 5.27 9.64 12.75
CA ASN A 57 5.45 8.35 12.10
C ASN A 57 5.77 8.51 10.61
N THR A 58 5.17 9.49 9.92
CA THR A 58 5.45 9.75 8.50
C THR A 58 6.90 10.15 8.26
N GLU A 59 7.49 10.95 9.16
CA GLU A 59 8.92 11.26 9.12
C GLU A 59 9.78 10.00 9.31
N TYR A 60 9.44 9.15 10.28
CA TYR A 60 10.12 7.85 10.48
C TYR A 60 10.02 6.93 9.25
N HIS A 61 8.84 6.84 8.63
CA HIS A 61 8.62 6.03 7.43
C HIS A 61 9.43 6.57 6.25
N TYR A 62 9.43 7.89 6.04
CA TYR A 62 10.24 8.51 4.99
C TYR A 62 11.73 8.29 5.21
N GLU A 63 12.23 8.48 6.44
CA GLU A 63 13.64 8.22 6.76
C GLU A 63 14.01 6.75 6.54
N THR A 64 13.13 5.82 6.90
CA THR A 64 13.33 4.39 6.65
C THR A 64 13.42 4.10 5.14
N LEU A 65 12.48 4.62 4.36
CA LEU A 65 12.49 4.51 2.90
C LEU A 65 13.76 5.11 2.30
N LYS A 66 14.08 6.36 2.65
CA LYS A 66 15.25 7.10 2.17
C LYS A 66 16.54 6.32 2.42
N THR A 67 16.76 5.86 3.64
CA THR A 67 17.98 5.10 3.99
C THR A 67 18.11 3.83 3.16
N ASN A 68 17.04 3.03 3.05
CA ASN A 68 17.09 1.77 2.32
C ASN A 68 17.22 1.98 0.81
N VAL A 69 16.41 2.85 0.20
CA VAL A 69 16.48 3.13 -1.24
C VAL A 69 17.86 3.66 -1.64
N ASN A 70 18.49 4.50 -0.81
CA ASN A 70 19.81 5.05 -1.13
C ASN A 70 20.92 4.00 -1.13
N ILE A 71 20.88 3.01 -0.23
CA ILE A 71 21.93 1.99 -0.09
C ILE A 71 21.67 0.71 -0.91
N LEU A 72 20.41 0.43 -1.22
CA LEU A 72 19.99 -0.76 -1.97
C LEU A 72 19.86 -0.44 -3.47
N LYS A 73 19.76 -1.51 -4.26
CA LYS A 73 19.68 -1.45 -5.71
C LYS A 73 18.42 -2.18 -6.18
N MET A 74 17.69 -1.57 -7.11
CA MET A 74 16.51 -2.16 -7.73
C MET A 74 16.93 -3.38 -8.57
N ILE A 75 16.10 -4.43 -8.58
CA ILE A 75 16.36 -5.70 -9.29
C ILE A 75 15.48 -5.79 -10.54
N GLN A 76 14.19 -5.47 -10.41
CA GLN A 76 13.24 -5.43 -11.52
C GLN A 76 12.29 -4.23 -11.45
N LEU A 77 11.80 -3.81 -12.61
CA LEU A 77 10.70 -2.86 -12.77
C LEU A 77 9.69 -3.46 -13.75
N GLY A 78 8.42 -3.41 -13.40
CA GLY A 78 7.31 -3.80 -14.27
C GLY A 78 6.56 -2.57 -14.73
N LEU A 79 6.25 -2.48 -16.02
CA LEU A 79 5.40 -1.44 -16.57
C LEU A 79 4.30 -2.07 -17.42
N THR A 80 3.06 -1.75 -17.09
CA THR A 80 1.87 -2.13 -17.85
C THR A 80 1.14 -0.87 -18.33
N PHE A 81 0.98 -0.75 -19.64
CA PHE A 81 0.31 0.39 -20.28
C PHE A 81 -1.13 0.03 -20.59
N SER A 82 -2.05 0.96 -20.38
CA SER A 82 -3.46 0.77 -20.70
C SER A 82 -4.14 2.07 -21.15
N ASP A 83 -5.21 1.93 -21.93
CA ASP A 83 -6.10 3.03 -22.28
C ASP A 83 -7.10 3.32 -21.14
N GLU A 84 -7.93 4.35 -21.30
CA GLU A 84 -8.97 4.71 -20.31
C GLU A 84 -9.97 3.58 -20.01
N LYS A 85 -10.09 2.59 -20.90
CA LYS A 85 -11.00 1.44 -20.75
C LYS A 85 -10.29 0.22 -20.16
N GLY A 86 -8.99 0.28 -19.95
CA GLY A 86 -8.16 -0.83 -19.48
C GLY A 86 -7.71 -1.79 -20.59
N ASN A 87 -7.81 -1.42 -21.86
CA ASN A 87 -7.24 -2.21 -22.96
C ASN A 87 -5.72 -2.01 -22.99
N LEU A 88 -4.99 -3.08 -23.31
CA LEU A 88 -3.52 -3.09 -23.36
C LEU A 88 -3.03 -2.92 -24.82
N PRO A 89 -1.81 -2.40 -25.04
CA PRO A 89 -1.22 -2.38 -26.37
C PRO A 89 -0.86 -3.79 -26.85
N THR A 90 -0.75 -3.97 -28.17
CA THR A 90 -0.29 -5.24 -28.76
C THR A 90 1.16 -5.22 -29.24
N CYS A 91 1.76 -4.03 -29.41
CA CYS A 91 3.16 -3.84 -29.80
C CYS A 91 3.61 -4.65 -31.04
N GLY A 92 2.72 -4.83 -32.03
CA GLY A 92 3.03 -5.63 -33.22
C GLY A 92 3.22 -7.12 -32.95
N THR A 93 2.79 -7.62 -31.78
CA THR A 93 2.73 -9.07 -31.51
C THR A 93 1.51 -9.68 -32.23
N ASP A 94 1.60 -10.96 -32.58
CA ASP A 94 0.55 -11.71 -33.31
C ASP A 94 -0.73 -11.89 -32.44
N ASN A 95 -1.51 -10.82 -32.32
CA ASN A 95 -2.75 -10.70 -31.52
C ASN A 95 -2.59 -10.94 -30.00
N LYS A 96 -1.40 -10.69 -29.45
CA LYS A 96 -1.20 -10.70 -27.99
C LYS A 96 -1.10 -9.27 -27.45
N TYR A 97 -1.39 -9.10 -26.18
CA TYR A 97 -1.14 -7.86 -25.47
C TYR A 97 0.26 -7.86 -24.88
N CYS A 98 0.95 -6.73 -24.87
CA CYS A 98 2.30 -6.60 -24.34
C CYS A 98 2.31 -5.89 -22.98
N ILE A 99 3.11 -6.42 -22.07
CA ILE A 99 3.56 -5.73 -20.85
C ILE A 99 5.08 -5.86 -20.74
N TRP A 100 5.74 -4.99 -19.97
CA TRP A 100 7.21 -4.97 -19.89
C TRP A 100 7.71 -5.34 -18.50
N GLN A 101 8.77 -6.15 -18.49
CA GLN A 101 9.53 -6.49 -17.30
C GLN A 101 11.01 -6.18 -17.54
N PHE A 102 11.51 -5.15 -16.88
CA PHE A 102 12.90 -4.71 -16.98
C PHE A 102 13.73 -5.40 -15.90
N ASN A 103 14.83 -6.03 -16.32
CA ASN A 103 15.75 -6.74 -15.45
C ASN A 103 17.07 -5.97 -15.32
N PHE A 104 17.45 -5.52 -14.12
CA PHE A 104 18.63 -4.68 -13.89
C PHE A 104 19.86 -5.48 -13.47
N ARG A 105 21.06 -4.98 -13.80
CA ARG A 105 22.33 -5.70 -13.56
C ARG A 105 23.05 -5.30 -12.27
N GLU A 106 22.65 -4.20 -11.66
CA GLU A 106 23.46 -3.52 -10.64
C GLU A 106 23.55 -4.30 -9.34
N PHE A 107 22.51 -5.06 -8.99
CA PHE A 107 22.45 -5.81 -7.74
C PHE A 107 23.28 -7.10 -7.83
N ASP A 108 24.24 -7.26 -6.94
CA ASP A 108 25.20 -8.36 -6.87
C ASP A 108 25.18 -9.00 -5.48
N LEU A 109 24.95 -10.32 -5.45
CA LEU A 109 24.77 -11.08 -4.20
C LEU A 109 26.04 -11.24 -3.35
N GLU A 110 27.22 -11.02 -3.92
CA GLU A 110 28.49 -11.16 -3.23
C GLU A 110 28.91 -9.86 -2.54
N SER A 111 28.52 -8.72 -3.12
CA SER A 111 29.00 -7.40 -2.71
C SER A 111 27.93 -6.48 -2.12
N ASP A 112 26.65 -6.66 -2.46
CA ASP A 112 25.58 -5.79 -2.01
C ASP A 112 24.90 -6.26 -0.72
N ILE A 113 24.33 -5.30 0.00
CA ILE A 113 23.51 -5.56 1.20
C ILE A 113 22.10 -5.95 0.74
N TYR A 114 21.51 -6.94 1.40
CA TYR A 114 20.15 -7.39 1.13
C TYR A 114 19.50 -8.04 2.35
N ALA A 115 18.18 -8.12 2.35
CA ALA A 115 17.42 -8.94 3.28
C ALA A 115 17.35 -10.38 2.75
N THR A 116 17.83 -11.34 3.54
CA THR A 116 17.89 -12.76 3.14
C THR A 116 16.53 -13.29 2.70
N ASP A 117 15.49 -13.05 3.51
CA ASP A 117 14.12 -13.51 3.22
C ASP A 117 13.61 -12.96 1.88
N SER A 118 13.96 -11.72 1.54
CA SER A 118 13.58 -11.10 0.26
C SER A 118 14.29 -11.78 -0.91
N ILE A 119 15.59 -12.05 -0.81
CA ILE A 119 16.33 -12.75 -1.87
C ILE A 119 15.84 -14.18 -2.05
N GLU A 120 15.55 -14.89 -0.95
CA GLU A 120 15.00 -16.24 -1.02
C GLU A 120 13.63 -16.25 -1.70
N LEU A 121 12.74 -15.32 -1.34
CA LEU A 121 11.45 -15.14 -2.01
C LEU A 121 11.62 -14.89 -3.51
N LEU A 122 12.48 -13.94 -3.90
CA LEU A 122 12.71 -13.60 -5.30
C LEU A 122 13.31 -14.77 -6.10
N ARG A 123 14.21 -15.56 -5.50
CA ARG A 123 14.72 -16.79 -6.12
C ARG A 123 13.61 -17.82 -6.32
N GLN A 124 12.75 -18.02 -5.32
CA GLN A 124 11.61 -18.93 -5.41
C GLN A 124 10.60 -18.47 -6.48
N SER A 125 10.47 -17.16 -6.67
CA SER A 125 9.69 -16.55 -7.75
C SER A 125 10.40 -16.53 -9.09
N GLY A 126 11.59 -17.13 -9.23
CA GLY A 126 12.25 -17.36 -10.51
C GLY A 126 13.22 -16.27 -10.97
N ILE A 127 13.61 -15.33 -10.10
CA ILE A 127 14.68 -14.37 -10.42
C ILE A 127 16.04 -15.09 -10.45
N ASP A 128 16.71 -15.02 -11.60
CA ASP A 128 18.06 -15.49 -11.82
C ASP A 128 19.06 -14.33 -11.71
N PHE A 129 19.61 -14.16 -10.50
CA PHE A 129 20.57 -13.10 -10.21
C PHE A 129 21.85 -13.16 -11.06
N ALA A 130 22.33 -14.36 -11.42
CA ALA A 130 23.51 -14.50 -12.26
C ALA A 130 23.20 -14.00 -13.68
N LYS A 131 22.00 -14.31 -14.20
CA LYS A 131 21.52 -13.77 -15.47
C LYS A 131 21.34 -12.25 -15.42
N ASN A 132 20.83 -11.70 -14.31
CA ASN A 132 20.76 -10.25 -14.08
C ASN A 132 22.14 -9.60 -14.18
N ASN A 133 23.16 -10.09 -13.47
CA ASN A 133 24.50 -9.50 -13.54
C ASN A 133 25.11 -9.60 -14.95
N GLN A 134 24.86 -10.70 -15.67
CA GLN A 134 25.44 -10.95 -16.99
C GLN A 134 24.75 -10.17 -18.13
N PHE A 135 23.42 -10.12 -18.13
CA PHE A 135 22.62 -9.61 -19.26
C PHE A 135 21.70 -8.45 -18.90
N GLY A 136 21.59 -8.11 -17.61
CA GLY A 136 20.71 -7.07 -17.11
C GLY A 136 21.03 -5.70 -17.68
N ILE A 137 20.01 -4.86 -17.66
CA ILE A 137 20.02 -3.48 -18.11
C ILE A 137 20.99 -2.66 -17.27
N ASP A 138 21.68 -1.70 -17.90
CA ASP A 138 22.36 -0.62 -17.16
C ASP A 138 21.30 0.41 -16.78
N SER A 139 21.11 0.58 -15.48
CA SER A 139 20.13 1.46 -14.87
C SER A 139 20.28 2.91 -15.35
N LYS A 140 21.50 3.41 -15.58
CA LYS A 140 21.71 4.77 -16.08
C LYS A 140 21.26 4.91 -17.54
N ARG A 141 21.53 3.90 -18.38
CA ARG A 141 21.04 3.87 -19.75
C ARG A 141 19.52 3.81 -19.79
N PHE A 142 18.91 2.99 -18.93
CA PHE A 142 17.46 2.98 -18.78
C PHE A 142 16.91 4.34 -18.35
N ALA A 143 17.52 5.00 -17.36
CA ALA A 143 17.09 6.31 -16.88
C ALA A 143 17.14 7.37 -17.99
N GLU A 144 18.18 7.37 -18.81
CA GLU A 144 18.31 8.26 -19.97
C GLU A 144 17.16 8.07 -20.98
N LEU A 145 16.85 6.81 -21.31
CA LEU A 145 15.78 6.48 -22.24
C LEU A 145 14.40 6.80 -21.64
N LEU A 146 14.19 6.52 -20.36
CA LEU A 146 12.94 6.82 -19.66
C LEU A 146 12.71 8.33 -19.59
N MET A 147 13.74 9.14 -19.33
CA MET A 147 13.64 10.61 -19.27
C MET A 147 13.10 11.23 -20.57
N SER A 148 13.45 10.64 -21.72
CA SER A 148 13.05 11.13 -23.05
C SER A 148 11.91 10.31 -23.69
N SER A 149 11.25 9.45 -22.91
CA SER A 149 10.23 8.52 -23.39
C SER A 149 8.82 9.11 -23.49
N GLY A 150 8.56 10.24 -22.82
CA GLY A 150 7.21 10.78 -22.63
C GLY A 150 6.43 10.18 -21.45
N ILE A 151 6.99 9.20 -20.72
CA ILE A 151 6.33 8.56 -19.58
C ILE A 151 6.41 9.40 -18.29
N VAL A 152 7.55 10.06 -18.09
CA VAL A 152 7.81 10.94 -16.93
C VAL A 152 7.76 12.40 -17.35
N LEU A 153 7.58 13.31 -16.40
CA LEU A 153 7.45 14.75 -16.65
C LEU A 153 6.29 15.09 -17.61
N ASN A 154 5.27 14.23 -17.67
CA ASN A 154 4.15 14.34 -18.59
C ASN A 154 2.82 14.33 -17.82
N GLU A 155 2.06 15.43 -17.92
CA GLU A 155 0.76 15.56 -17.25
C GLU A 155 -0.34 14.68 -17.85
N ASN A 156 -0.15 14.15 -19.07
CA ASN A 156 -1.12 13.27 -19.71
C ASN A 156 -1.02 11.82 -19.22
N VAL A 157 0.10 11.45 -18.59
CA VAL A 157 0.35 10.10 -18.10
C VAL A 157 -0.22 9.94 -16.69
N HIS A 158 -0.96 8.85 -16.47
CA HIS A 158 -1.57 8.51 -15.19
C HIS A 158 -0.87 7.29 -14.61
N TRP A 159 -0.06 7.51 -13.57
CA TRP A 159 0.62 6.43 -12.87
C TRP A 159 -0.36 5.71 -11.93
N VAL A 160 -0.36 4.39 -11.99
CA VAL A 160 -1.20 3.52 -11.16
C VAL A 160 -0.30 2.57 -10.38
N THR A 161 -0.42 2.55 -9.06
CA THR A 161 0.51 1.81 -8.22
C THR A 161 -0.19 1.18 -7.01
N PHE A 162 0.51 0.35 -6.24
CA PHE A 162 -0.02 -0.22 -5.01
C PHE A 162 1.01 -0.08 -3.88
N HIS A 163 0.74 0.73 -2.86
CA HIS A 163 1.62 0.90 -1.69
C HIS A 163 3.05 1.34 -2.09
N SER A 164 3.14 2.37 -2.91
CA SER A 164 4.28 2.52 -3.83
C SER A 164 5.36 3.50 -3.39
N GLY A 165 5.51 3.72 -2.09
CA GLY A 165 6.52 4.64 -1.57
C GLY A 165 7.92 4.25 -2.04
N TYR A 166 8.29 2.97 -1.88
CA TYR A 166 9.59 2.45 -2.29
C TYR A 166 9.76 2.47 -3.81
N ASP A 167 8.73 2.09 -4.58
CA ASP A 167 8.81 2.06 -6.05
C ASP A 167 9.15 3.43 -6.63
N PHE A 168 8.42 4.46 -6.20
CA PHE A 168 8.72 5.84 -6.58
C PHE A 168 10.05 6.33 -6.01
N GLY A 169 10.43 5.87 -4.82
CA GLY A 169 11.76 6.11 -4.27
C GLY A 169 12.87 5.65 -5.21
N TYR A 170 12.80 4.40 -5.68
CA TYR A 170 13.80 3.87 -6.58
C TYR A 170 13.76 4.55 -7.95
N LEU A 171 12.58 4.78 -8.54
CA LEU A 171 12.48 5.50 -9.81
C LEU A 171 13.00 6.94 -9.71
N LEU A 172 12.73 7.65 -8.62
CA LEU A 172 13.24 9.00 -8.44
C LEU A 172 14.77 9.01 -8.27
N LYS A 173 15.33 8.10 -7.46
CA LYS A 173 16.78 7.90 -7.34
C LYS A 173 17.42 7.63 -8.71
N LEU A 174 16.78 6.77 -9.50
CA LEU A 174 17.22 6.38 -10.84
C LEU A 174 17.22 7.57 -11.81
N LEU A 175 16.11 8.32 -11.88
CA LEU A 175 15.94 9.46 -12.78
C LEU A 175 16.81 10.66 -12.41
N THR A 176 17.03 10.89 -11.12
CA THR A 176 17.86 12.01 -10.64
C THR A 176 19.34 11.68 -10.61
N CYS A 177 19.70 10.39 -10.64
CA CYS A 177 21.05 9.90 -10.34
C CYS A 177 21.60 10.45 -9.00
N GLN A 178 20.73 10.76 -8.04
CA GLN A 178 21.07 11.30 -6.73
C GLN A 178 20.42 10.49 -5.62
N ASN A 179 20.95 10.64 -4.40
CA ASN A 179 20.24 10.19 -3.22
C ASN A 179 18.91 10.91 -3.08
N LEU A 180 17.92 10.24 -2.50
CA LEU A 180 16.61 10.80 -2.23
C LEU A 180 16.71 12.07 -1.35
N PRO A 181 15.79 13.04 -1.51
CA PRO A 181 15.84 14.32 -0.81
C PRO A 181 15.98 14.21 0.71
N GLY A 182 16.59 15.21 1.34
CA GLY A 182 16.82 15.20 2.79
C GLY A 182 15.54 15.19 3.62
N THR A 183 14.44 15.73 3.08
CA THR A 183 13.14 15.87 3.75
C THR A 183 12.02 15.20 2.96
N GLN A 184 10.98 14.77 3.66
CA GLN A 184 9.78 14.18 3.06
C GLN A 184 9.09 15.16 2.10
N THR A 185 9.00 16.44 2.46
CA THR A 185 8.43 17.48 1.60
C THR A 185 9.22 17.61 0.30
N GLY A 186 10.55 17.63 0.35
CA GLY A 186 11.38 17.70 -0.85
C GLY A 186 11.27 16.46 -1.74
N PHE A 187 11.12 15.27 -1.14
CA PHE A 187 10.80 14.05 -1.90
C PHE A 187 9.50 14.22 -2.66
N PHE A 188 8.50 14.74 -1.97
CA PHE A 188 7.19 14.90 -2.52
C PHE A 188 7.08 15.99 -3.60
N GLU A 189 7.80 17.09 -3.46
CA GLU A 189 7.96 18.10 -4.52
C GLU A 189 8.61 17.49 -5.77
N MET A 190 9.57 16.58 -5.61
CA MET A 190 10.17 15.90 -6.75
C MET A 190 9.23 14.88 -7.39
N ILE A 191 8.48 14.11 -6.59
CA ILE A 191 7.48 13.17 -7.12
C ILE A 191 6.42 13.89 -7.96
N SER A 192 5.92 15.06 -7.50
CA SER A 192 4.89 15.79 -8.26
C SER A 192 5.40 16.37 -9.59
N VAL A 193 6.70 16.65 -9.70
CA VAL A 193 7.32 17.09 -10.96
C VAL A 193 7.47 15.92 -11.93
N TYR A 194 8.04 14.80 -11.47
CA TYR A 194 8.34 13.65 -12.35
C TYR A 194 7.10 12.80 -12.67
N PHE A 195 6.13 12.76 -11.76
CA PHE A 195 4.93 11.92 -11.83
C PHE A 195 3.69 12.76 -11.45
N PRO A 196 3.21 13.65 -12.34
CA PRO A 196 2.19 14.63 -11.97
C PRO A 196 0.84 14.04 -11.57
N ARG A 197 0.48 12.87 -12.10
CA ARG A 197 -0.77 12.17 -11.79
C ARG A 197 -0.48 10.76 -11.30
N VAL A 198 -0.75 10.50 -10.03
CA VAL A 198 -0.51 9.21 -9.38
C VAL A 198 -1.77 8.73 -8.68
N TYR A 199 -2.10 7.46 -8.84
CA TYR A 199 -3.19 6.77 -8.15
C TYR A 199 -2.63 5.56 -7.41
N ASP A 200 -2.42 5.69 -6.10
CA ASP A 200 -2.05 4.56 -5.26
C ASP A 200 -3.31 3.81 -4.83
N ILE A 201 -3.49 2.59 -5.34
CA ILE A 201 -4.63 1.71 -5.05
C ILE A 201 -4.78 1.50 -3.54
N LYS A 202 -3.68 1.38 -2.80
CA LYS A 202 -3.74 1.17 -1.35
C LYS A 202 -4.32 2.38 -0.62
N HIS A 203 -4.06 3.59 -1.14
CA HIS A 203 -4.74 4.80 -0.69
C HIS A 203 -6.21 4.81 -1.11
N LEU A 204 -6.53 4.47 -2.36
CA LEU A 204 -7.90 4.41 -2.87
C LEU A 204 -8.79 3.44 -2.08
N MET A 205 -8.23 2.32 -1.61
CA MET A 205 -8.92 1.36 -0.75
C MET A 205 -9.46 2.00 0.53
N LYS A 206 -8.85 3.08 1.06
CA LYS A 206 -9.35 3.80 2.24
C LYS A 206 -10.76 4.38 2.02
N PHE A 207 -11.14 4.60 0.76
CA PHE A 207 -12.46 5.13 0.36
C PHE A 207 -13.43 4.03 -0.10
N CYS A 208 -12.99 2.77 -0.12
CA CYS A 208 -13.79 1.63 -0.54
C CYS A 208 -14.17 0.79 0.68
N ASN A 209 -15.47 0.63 0.93
CA ASN A 209 -15.93 -0.18 2.04
C ASN A 209 -15.51 -1.65 1.86
N SER A 210 -15.00 -2.26 2.92
CA SER A 210 -14.67 -3.71 3.01
C SER A 210 -13.43 -4.18 2.24
N LEU A 211 -12.66 -3.30 1.58
CA LEU A 211 -11.40 -3.68 0.93
C LEU A 211 -10.22 -3.54 1.89
N HIS A 212 -9.42 -4.60 2.03
CA HIS A 212 -8.26 -4.65 2.92
C HIS A 212 -7.27 -5.73 2.44
N GLY A 213 -6.05 -5.71 2.98
CA GLY A 213 -5.00 -6.68 2.64
C GLY A 213 -3.99 -6.17 1.59
N GLY A 214 -3.14 -7.07 1.11
CA GLY A 214 -2.17 -6.81 0.04
C GLY A 214 -2.79 -6.93 -1.37
N LEU A 215 -1.99 -6.66 -2.41
CA LEU A 215 -2.45 -6.62 -3.80
C LEU A 215 -3.15 -7.93 -4.23
N ASN A 216 -2.53 -9.08 -3.94
CA ASN A 216 -3.13 -10.39 -4.24
C ASN A 216 -4.50 -10.57 -3.58
N LYS A 217 -4.65 -10.14 -2.32
CA LYS A 217 -5.93 -10.28 -1.62
C LYS A 217 -7.00 -9.35 -2.20
N LEU A 218 -6.60 -8.15 -2.58
CA LEU A 218 -7.49 -7.21 -3.25
C LEU A 218 -7.93 -7.73 -4.61
N ALA A 219 -7.02 -8.28 -5.41
CA ALA A 219 -7.32 -8.89 -6.69
C ALA A 219 -8.33 -10.04 -6.55
N GLU A 220 -8.14 -10.94 -5.57
CA GLU A 220 -9.12 -11.98 -5.25
C GLU A 220 -10.51 -11.41 -4.92
N LEU A 221 -10.58 -10.35 -4.10
CA LEU A 221 -11.84 -9.71 -3.71
C LEU A 221 -12.55 -9.02 -4.88
N LEU A 222 -11.80 -8.60 -5.90
CA LEU A 222 -12.30 -7.94 -7.11
C LEU A 222 -12.44 -8.90 -8.30
N GLU A 223 -12.26 -10.20 -8.06
CA GLU A 223 -12.34 -11.26 -9.08
C GLU A 223 -11.39 -11.00 -10.27
N VAL A 224 -10.17 -10.54 -9.97
CA VAL A 224 -9.09 -10.34 -10.94
C VAL A 224 -8.14 -11.53 -10.87
N GLU A 225 -7.97 -12.21 -12.00
CA GLU A 225 -7.02 -13.32 -12.14
C GLU A 225 -5.62 -12.78 -12.45
N ARG A 226 -4.60 -13.38 -11.81
CA ARG A 226 -3.20 -13.07 -12.07
C ARG A 226 -2.71 -13.78 -13.32
N VAL A 227 -1.92 -13.08 -14.12
CA VAL A 227 -1.24 -13.57 -15.31
C VAL A 227 0.27 -13.41 -15.09
N GLY A 228 1.03 -14.47 -15.31
CA GLY A 228 2.46 -14.53 -14.96
C GLY A 228 2.74 -14.94 -13.50
N ILE A 229 4.02 -14.89 -13.14
CA ILE A 229 4.53 -15.38 -11.84
C ILE A 229 4.33 -14.30 -10.77
N CYS A 230 3.90 -14.67 -9.57
CA CYS A 230 3.76 -13.73 -8.44
C CYS A 230 5.13 -13.31 -7.89
N HIS A 231 5.26 -12.04 -7.48
CA HIS A 231 6.53 -11.43 -7.06
C HIS A 231 7.55 -11.36 -8.20
N GLN A 232 7.03 -11.02 -9.38
CA GLN A 232 7.83 -10.49 -10.48
C GLN A 232 7.15 -9.23 -10.98
N ALA A 233 7.94 -8.17 -11.13
CA ALA A 233 7.41 -6.82 -11.30
C ALA A 233 6.45 -6.70 -12.50
N GLY A 234 6.71 -7.41 -13.62
CA GLY A 234 5.84 -7.37 -14.79
C GLY A 234 4.43 -7.88 -14.49
N SER A 235 4.33 -9.09 -13.94
CA SER A 235 3.07 -9.72 -13.52
C SER A 235 2.32 -8.91 -12.46
N ASP A 236 3.05 -8.38 -11.47
CA ASP A 236 2.48 -7.56 -10.39
C ASP A 236 2.01 -6.18 -10.90
N SER A 237 2.71 -5.57 -11.87
CA SER A 237 2.24 -4.34 -12.53
C SER A 237 0.96 -4.55 -13.35
N LEU A 238 0.81 -5.72 -14.01
CA LEU A 238 -0.41 -6.07 -14.72
C LEU A 238 -1.57 -6.30 -13.75
N LEU A 239 -1.32 -7.03 -12.66
CA LEU A 239 -2.32 -7.23 -11.62
C LEU A 239 -2.76 -5.88 -11.03
N THR A 240 -1.82 -4.96 -10.82
CA THR A 240 -2.08 -3.58 -10.37
C THR A 240 -3.00 -2.85 -11.36
N SER A 241 -2.70 -2.89 -12.67
CA SER A 241 -3.55 -2.26 -13.70
C SER A 241 -4.98 -2.81 -13.71
N CYS A 242 -5.13 -4.14 -13.78
CA CYS A 242 -6.43 -4.80 -13.82
C CYS A 242 -7.25 -4.54 -12.54
N THR A 243 -6.57 -4.55 -11.38
CA THR A 243 -7.19 -4.29 -10.08
C THR A 243 -7.67 -2.84 -9.97
N PHE A 244 -6.85 -1.88 -10.41
CA PHE A 244 -7.26 -0.48 -10.46
C PHE A 244 -8.49 -0.28 -11.34
N ARG A 245 -8.52 -0.91 -12.52
CA ARG A 245 -9.66 -0.84 -13.43
C ARG A 245 -10.94 -1.35 -12.76
N LYS A 246 -10.91 -2.52 -12.14
CA LYS A 246 -12.07 -3.07 -11.41
C LYS A 246 -12.50 -2.20 -10.24
N LEU A 247 -11.53 -1.65 -9.51
CA LEU A 247 -11.78 -0.77 -8.39
C LEU A 247 -12.46 0.53 -8.85
N GLN A 248 -11.97 1.13 -9.93
CA GLN A 248 -12.59 2.30 -10.57
C GLN A 248 -14.02 2.00 -11.03
N GLU A 249 -14.26 0.89 -11.75
CA GLU A 249 -15.60 0.49 -12.23
C GLU A 249 -16.61 0.30 -11.09
N ASN A 250 -16.18 -0.31 -9.98
CA ASN A 250 -17.08 -0.75 -8.92
C ASN A 250 -17.34 0.33 -7.85
N PHE A 251 -16.38 1.22 -7.59
CA PHE A 251 -16.42 2.10 -6.42
C PHE A 251 -16.38 3.60 -6.73
N PHE A 252 -15.90 4.00 -7.91
CA PHE A 252 -15.66 5.41 -8.21
C PHE A 252 -16.56 5.88 -9.36
N ILE A 253 -17.56 6.68 -9.02
CA ILE A 253 -18.46 7.32 -10.00
C ILE A 253 -17.94 8.74 -10.26
N GLY A 254 -17.53 9.03 -11.50
CA GLY A 254 -17.08 10.35 -11.94
C GLY A 254 -15.54 10.53 -11.89
N SER A 255 -15.09 11.78 -11.81
CA SER A 255 -13.65 12.11 -11.87
C SER A 255 -12.90 11.56 -10.64
N MET A 256 -11.78 10.90 -10.90
CA MET A 256 -10.86 10.41 -9.86
C MET A 256 -9.79 11.45 -9.48
N GLU A 257 -9.74 12.61 -10.13
CA GLU A 257 -8.68 13.62 -9.94
C GLU A 257 -8.47 14.03 -8.48
N LYS A 258 -9.53 14.06 -7.67
CA LYS A 258 -9.45 14.40 -6.24
C LYS A 258 -8.64 13.41 -5.40
N TYR A 259 -8.42 12.20 -5.91
CA TYR A 259 -7.59 11.18 -5.28
C TYR A 259 -6.19 11.11 -5.89
N SER A 260 -5.92 11.91 -6.92
CA SER A 260 -4.62 11.93 -7.56
C SER A 260 -3.59 12.57 -6.65
N GLY A 261 -2.39 12.01 -6.66
CA GLY A 261 -1.27 12.55 -5.95
C GLY A 261 -1.38 12.36 -4.42
N VAL A 262 -1.64 11.13 -3.99
CA VAL A 262 -1.43 10.74 -2.59
C VAL A 262 -0.79 9.35 -2.58
N LEU A 263 0.37 9.22 -1.97
CA LEU A 263 1.03 7.93 -1.74
C LEU A 263 0.58 7.34 -0.39
N PHE A 264 0.35 6.04 -0.33
CA PHE A 264 -0.01 5.36 0.91
C PHE A 264 1.12 5.44 1.96
N GLU A 265 0.75 5.42 3.26
CA GLU A 265 1.63 5.53 4.44
C GLU A 265 2.36 6.87 4.67
N GLN A 266 2.20 7.85 3.77
CA GLN A 266 2.88 9.13 3.90
C GLN A 266 1.96 10.35 4.00
N ASP A 267 0.63 10.13 4.14
CA ASP A 267 -0.47 11.11 4.27
C ASP A 267 -0.05 12.59 4.08
N PHE A 268 0.34 12.92 2.84
CA PHE A 268 0.54 14.26 2.31
C PHE A 268 -0.11 14.31 0.94
N CYS A 269 -0.96 15.31 0.68
CA CYS A 269 -1.70 15.44 -0.56
C CYS A 269 -1.04 16.46 -1.49
N PHE A 270 -0.49 16.01 -2.62
CA PHE A 270 0.25 16.88 -3.55
C PHE A 270 -0.65 17.85 -4.32
N SER A 271 -1.94 17.54 -4.47
CA SER A 271 -2.88 18.39 -5.23
C SER A 271 -2.97 19.82 -4.67
N SER A 272 -2.65 20.00 -3.39
CA SER A 272 -2.57 21.30 -2.71
C SER A 272 -1.40 22.18 -3.19
N PHE A 273 -0.39 21.60 -3.84
CA PHE A 273 0.85 22.26 -4.25
C PHE A 273 0.95 22.50 -5.76
N VAL A 274 0.15 21.80 -6.56
CA VAL A 274 0.08 22.00 -8.01
C VAL A 274 -0.75 23.25 -8.30
N LYS A 275 -0.11 24.41 -8.30
CA LYS A 275 -0.67 25.55 -9.04
C LYS A 275 -0.57 25.22 -10.52
N PRO A 276 -1.64 25.35 -11.31
CA PRO A 276 -1.55 25.13 -12.75
C PRO A 276 -0.44 26.02 -13.30
N ILE A 277 0.46 25.44 -14.08
CA ILE A 277 1.50 26.16 -14.80
C ILE A 277 0.79 27.17 -15.70
N GLN A 278 0.70 28.42 -15.24
CA GLN A 278 0.12 29.49 -16.03
C GLN A 278 1.00 29.69 -17.26
N ARG A 279 0.47 29.33 -18.43
CA ARG A 279 0.96 29.85 -19.70
C ARG A 279 0.95 31.37 -19.58
N VAL A 280 2.14 31.98 -19.57
CA VAL A 280 2.30 33.43 -19.61
C VAL A 280 1.81 33.91 -20.97
N ASN A 281 0.54 34.32 -21.03
CA ASN A 281 0.03 35.17 -22.09
C ASN A 281 -0.23 36.55 -21.50
N MET A 282 0.51 37.53 -22.00
CA MET A 282 0.29 38.94 -21.71
C MET A 282 -1.08 39.38 -22.22
N SER A 283 -1.98 39.77 -21.32
CA SER A 283 -2.82 40.99 -21.42
C SER A 283 -3.99 40.95 -20.43
N GLY A 284 -4.21 42.08 -19.76
CA GLY A 284 -5.53 42.55 -19.33
C GLY A 284 -6.03 42.07 -17.97
N ASP A 285 -6.22 43.04 -17.07
CA ASP A 285 -6.92 42.92 -15.79
C ASP A 285 -8.28 42.21 -15.90
N GLU A 286 -8.59 41.34 -14.93
CA GLU A 286 -9.88 41.32 -14.26
C GLU A 286 -9.79 40.52 -12.95
N ALA A 287 -10.20 41.16 -11.85
CA ALA A 287 -10.21 40.58 -10.51
C ALA A 287 -11.34 39.54 -10.39
N VAL A 288 -10.99 38.30 -9.99
CA VAL A 288 -11.98 37.26 -9.70
C VAL A 288 -11.91 36.87 -8.23
N VAL A 289 -13.06 37.01 -7.57
CA VAL A 289 -13.31 36.85 -6.15
C VAL A 289 -13.06 35.40 -5.72
N ALA A 290 -12.28 35.21 -4.65
CA ALA A 290 -12.03 33.91 -4.04
C ALA A 290 -13.32 33.32 -3.43
N PRO A 291 -13.66 32.03 -3.67
CA PRO A 291 -14.74 31.38 -2.96
C PRO A 291 -14.26 30.98 -1.56
N VAL A 292 -15.06 31.36 -0.57
CA VAL A 292 -14.92 30.99 0.84
C VAL A 292 -15.08 29.47 0.97
N VAL A 293 -14.03 28.79 1.42
CA VAL A 293 -14.04 27.37 1.80
C VAL A 293 -14.64 27.26 3.22
N PRO A 294 -15.64 26.39 3.46
CA PRO A 294 -16.14 26.14 4.82
C PRO A 294 -15.06 25.44 5.67
N PRO A 295 -14.98 25.70 6.98
CA PRO A 295 -13.91 25.19 7.83
C PRO A 295 -13.97 23.66 7.90
N VAL A 296 -12.84 23.03 7.57
CA VAL A 296 -12.57 21.62 7.83
C VAL A 296 -12.55 21.43 9.34
N ALA A 297 -13.38 20.53 9.84
CA ALA A 297 -13.42 20.16 11.25
C ALA A 297 -12.02 19.74 11.72
N GLU A 298 -11.50 20.46 12.72
CA GLU A 298 -10.26 20.14 13.42
C GLU A 298 -10.31 18.69 13.92
N ALA A 299 -9.31 17.90 13.52
CA ALA A 299 -9.04 16.62 14.14
C ALA A 299 -8.80 16.85 15.63
N ALA A 300 -9.63 16.21 16.46
CA ALA A 300 -9.60 16.34 17.91
C ALA A 300 -8.20 16.08 18.47
N VAL A 301 -7.65 17.09 19.14
CA VAL A 301 -6.49 16.98 20.03
C VAL A 301 -6.82 15.98 21.14
N ILE A 302 -6.02 14.93 21.30
CA ILE A 302 -6.25 13.86 22.29
C ILE A 302 -5.65 14.29 23.65
N PRO A 303 -6.43 14.41 24.74
CA PRO A 303 -5.94 14.79 26.07
C PRO A 303 -5.18 13.65 26.78
N GLU A 304 -4.22 14.00 27.65
CA GLU A 304 -3.32 13.08 28.39
C GLU A 304 -3.96 12.32 29.57
N ASP A 305 -5.26 12.46 29.84
CA ASP A 305 -5.97 11.75 30.92
C ASP A 305 -6.99 10.73 30.36
N MET A 306 -6.51 9.70 29.67
CA MET A 306 -7.37 8.71 29.00
C MET A 306 -7.80 7.58 29.95
N ASP A 307 -9.12 7.34 30.06
CA ASP A 307 -9.70 6.20 30.80
C ASP A 307 -9.33 4.85 30.16
N VAL A 308 -9.15 3.80 30.99
CA VAL A 308 -8.68 2.46 30.57
C VAL A 308 -9.64 1.83 29.56
N SER A 309 -10.94 2.11 29.68
CA SER A 309 -11.98 1.62 28.76
C SER A 309 -11.80 2.18 27.36
N THR A 310 -11.50 3.48 27.25
CA THR A 310 -11.24 4.17 25.97
C THR A 310 -9.92 3.74 25.37
N ALA A 311 -8.91 3.50 26.21
CA ALA A 311 -7.63 2.95 25.77
C ALA A 311 -7.80 1.55 25.17
N LEU A 312 -8.57 0.68 25.82
CA LEU A 312 -8.88 -0.65 25.33
C LEU A 312 -9.64 -0.62 24.00
N GLU A 313 -10.63 0.27 23.86
CA GLU A 313 -11.36 0.47 22.60
C GLU A 313 -10.41 0.82 21.44
N LEU A 314 -9.53 1.80 21.65
CA LEU A 314 -8.57 2.24 20.64
C LEU A 314 -7.58 1.13 20.29
N THR A 315 -7.11 0.37 21.29
CA THR A 315 -6.24 -0.79 21.07
C THR A 315 -6.92 -1.88 20.24
N VAL A 316 -8.20 -2.19 20.52
CA VAL A 316 -8.97 -3.19 19.76
C VAL A 316 -9.22 -2.71 18.33
N ARG A 317 -9.63 -1.45 18.13
CA ARG A 317 -9.87 -0.88 16.79
C ARG A 317 -8.60 -0.85 15.94
N LYS A 318 -7.45 -0.55 16.55
CA LYS A 318 -6.14 -0.55 15.86
C LYS A 318 -5.67 -1.96 15.54
N SER A 319 -5.69 -2.87 16.51
CA SER A 319 -5.36 -4.29 16.27
C SER A 319 -6.25 -4.89 15.16
N ARG A 320 -7.52 -4.47 15.08
CA ARG A 320 -8.42 -4.85 13.98
C ARG A 320 -7.95 -4.34 12.62
N ALA A 321 -7.48 -3.10 12.54
CA ALA A 321 -6.94 -2.53 11.30
C ALA A 321 -5.71 -3.31 10.78
N TYR A 322 -4.91 -3.88 11.69
CA TYR A 322 -3.77 -4.74 11.38
C TYR A 322 -4.10 -6.23 11.25
N GLY A 323 -5.38 -6.62 11.31
CA GLY A 323 -5.80 -8.03 11.20
C GLY A 323 -5.37 -8.90 12.39
N GLY A 324 -5.06 -8.27 13.54
CA GLY A 324 -4.60 -8.88 14.78
C GLY A 324 -5.71 -9.33 15.74
N VAL A 325 -6.98 -9.12 15.39
CA VAL A 325 -8.15 -9.45 16.21
C VAL A 325 -8.82 -10.72 15.71
N VAL A 326 -9.10 -11.65 16.62
CA VAL A 326 -9.89 -12.87 16.37
C VAL A 326 -11.11 -12.89 17.29
N ARG A 327 -12.23 -13.36 16.75
CA ARG A 327 -13.56 -13.26 17.38
C ARG A 327 -14.24 -14.62 17.46
N GLY A 328 -15.00 -14.84 18.52
CA GLY A 328 -15.78 -16.05 18.71
C GLY A 328 -15.06 -17.09 19.56
N LEU A 329 -15.86 -17.88 20.29
CA LEU A 329 -15.39 -18.73 21.38
C LEU A 329 -14.42 -19.83 20.90
N HIS A 330 -14.77 -20.54 19.83
CA HIS A 330 -13.98 -21.68 19.35
C HIS A 330 -12.61 -21.25 18.81
N GLU A 331 -12.57 -20.15 18.03
CA GLU A 331 -11.32 -19.60 17.52
C GLU A 331 -10.46 -18.99 18.64
N SER A 332 -11.10 -18.32 19.61
CA SER A 332 -10.43 -17.76 20.78
C SER A 332 -9.78 -18.84 21.63
N ALA A 333 -10.52 -19.92 21.97
CA ALA A 333 -10.00 -21.05 22.73
C ALA A 333 -8.81 -21.71 22.02
N LYS A 334 -8.92 -21.93 20.69
CA LYS A 334 -7.85 -22.52 19.87
C LYS A 334 -6.57 -21.66 19.86
N LEU A 335 -6.70 -20.34 19.87
CA LEU A 335 -5.54 -19.43 19.88
C LEU A 335 -4.89 -19.31 21.26
N ILE A 336 -5.71 -19.40 22.31
CA ILE A 336 -5.23 -19.45 23.69
C ILE A 336 -4.44 -20.75 23.91
N GLU A 337 -4.96 -21.91 23.48
CA GLU A 337 -4.26 -23.20 23.56
C GLU A 337 -2.94 -23.21 22.79
N LYS A 338 -2.91 -22.57 21.61
CA LYS A 338 -1.70 -22.44 20.78
C LYS A 338 -0.68 -21.44 21.31
N ARG A 339 -0.97 -20.72 22.41
CA ARG A 339 -0.13 -19.65 23.00
C ARG A 339 0.20 -18.50 22.04
N VAL A 340 -0.68 -18.23 21.07
CA VAL A 340 -0.53 -17.12 20.11
C VAL A 340 -1.31 -15.89 20.56
N ALA A 341 -2.21 -16.04 21.55
CA ALA A 341 -2.99 -14.96 22.13
C ALA A 341 -2.16 -14.11 23.10
N GLN A 342 -2.22 -12.78 22.94
CA GLN A 342 -1.54 -11.81 23.81
C GLN A 342 -2.48 -11.18 24.84
N LEU A 343 -3.76 -11.00 24.50
CA LEU A 343 -4.80 -10.50 25.40
C LEU A 343 -6.16 -11.08 25.04
N CYS A 344 -6.93 -11.44 26.06
CA CYS A 344 -8.32 -11.85 25.93
C CYS A 344 -9.24 -10.78 26.53
N VAL A 345 -10.33 -10.47 25.84
CA VAL A 345 -11.37 -9.54 26.28
C VAL A 345 -12.71 -10.27 26.30
N LEU A 346 -13.35 -10.28 27.47
CA LEU A 346 -14.60 -11.01 27.71
C LEU A 346 -15.73 -10.06 28.09
N ALA A 347 -16.91 -10.26 27.52
CA ALA A 347 -18.11 -9.50 27.89
C ALA A 347 -18.78 -10.08 29.15
N GLU A 348 -19.19 -9.21 30.07
CA GLU A 348 -19.84 -9.61 31.33
C GLU A 348 -21.30 -10.07 31.15
N ASP A 349 -21.99 -9.56 30.12
CA ASP A 349 -23.38 -9.91 29.76
C ASP A 349 -23.50 -11.20 28.92
N CYS A 350 -22.54 -12.13 29.05
CA CYS A 350 -22.55 -13.39 28.33
C CYS A 350 -23.65 -14.33 28.85
N ASN A 351 -24.63 -14.65 28.00
CA ASN A 351 -25.82 -15.44 28.33
C ASN A 351 -25.56 -16.91 28.71
N GLN A 352 -24.32 -17.41 28.62
CA GLN A 352 -23.97 -18.78 29.00
C GLN A 352 -22.81 -18.81 30.00
N PRO A 353 -23.07 -19.19 31.27
CA PRO A 353 -22.06 -19.14 32.33
C PRO A 353 -20.91 -20.14 32.14
N ASP A 354 -21.13 -21.22 31.38
CA ASP A 354 -20.10 -22.23 31.09
C ASP A 354 -19.00 -21.67 30.18
N TYR A 355 -19.32 -20.72 29.30
CA TYR A 355 -18.33 -20.07 28.42
C TYR A 355 -17.41 -19.14 29.20
N VAL A 356 -17.96 -18.40 30.16
CA VAL A 356 -17.19 -17.51 31.02
C VAL A 356 -16.19 -18.32 31.87
N LYS A 357 -16.61 -19.48 32.38
CA LYS A 357 -15.74 -20.39 33.13
C LYS A 357 -14.64 -20.98 32.27
N LEU A 358 -14.96 -21.44 31.06
CA LEU A 358 -13.99 -22.03 30.13
C LEU A 358 -12.89 -21.04 29.74
N VAL A 359 -13.27 -19.81 29.33
CA VAL A 359 -12.29 -18.78 28.92
C VAL A 359 -11.43 -18.34 30.10
N LYS A 360 -12.02 -18.15 31.29
CA LYS A 360 -11.24 -17.80 32.50
C LYS A 360 -10.25 -18.91 32.89
N ALA A 361 -10.64 -20.17 32.79
CA ALA A 361 -9.75 -21.31 33.06
C ALA A 361 -8.61 -21.38 32.03
N LEU A 362 -8.91 -21.26 30.74
CA LEU A 362 -7.90 -21.28 29.68
C LEU A 362 -6.91 -20.10 29.77
N CYS A 363 -7.37 -18.90 30.12
CA CYS A 363 -6.49 -17.76 30.33
C CYS A 363 -5.58 -17.95 31.56
N ALA A 364 -6.09 -18.54 32.64
CA ALA A 364 -5.30 -18.84 33.83
C ALA A 364 -4.24 -19.91 33.57
N ASP A 365 -4.59 -21.01 32.90
CA ASP A 365 -3.68 -22.11 32.60
C ASP A 365 -2.54 -21.71 31.65
N HIS A 366 -2.81 -20.80 30.71
CA HIS A 366 -1.83 -20.35 29.73
C HIS A 366 -1.14 -19.01 30.07
N SER A 367 -1.41 -18.44 31.25
CA SER A 367 -0.87 -17.13 31.68
C SER A 367 -1.16 -15.99 30.70
N ILE A 368 -2.35 -15.99 30.09
CA ILE A 368 -2.79 -14.95 29.17
C ILE A 368 -3.62 -13.93 29.93
N LYS A 369 -3.31 -12.64 29.74
CA LYS A 369 -4.00 -11.55 30.42
C LYS A 369 -5.45 -11.43 29.96
N LEU A 370 -6.37 -11.19 30.90
CA LEU A 370 -7.82 -11.12 30.67
C LEU A 370 -8.38 -9.77 31.13
N LEU A 371 -9.16 -9.11 30.28
CA LEU A 371 -9.94 -7.91 30.62
C LEU A 371 -11.43 -8.17 30.43
N THR A 372 -12.27 -7.55 31.25
CA THR A 372 -13.73 -7.62 31.13
C THR A 372 -14.32 -6.32 30.61
N VAL A 373 -15.39 -6.43 29.82
CA VAL A 373 -16.13 -5.31 29.23
C VAL A 373 -17.61 -5.47 29.62
N PRO A 374 -18.31 -4.38 29.99
CA PRO A 374 -19.66 -4.47 30.55
C PRO A 374 -20.73 -4.99 29.58
N SER A 375 -20.57 -4.83 28.26
CA SER A 375 -21.54 -5.36 27.29
C SER A 375 -20.92 -5.94 26.02
N ALA A 376 -21.47 -7.07 25.58
CA ALA A 376 -21.16 -7.77 24.34
C ALA A 376 -21.50 -6.93 23.10
N LYS A 377 -22.48 -6.02 23.19
CA LYS A 377 -22.78 -5.10 22.07
C LYS A 377 -21.64 -4.11 21.85
N THR A 378 -21.13 -3.51 22.93
CA THR A 378 -19.98 -2.59 22.88
C THR A 378 -18.73 -3.30 22.38
N LEU A 379 -18.46 -4.51 22.88
CA LEU A 379 -17.35 -5.33 22.37
C LEU A 379 -17.54 -5.70 20.89
N GLY A 380 -18.78 -5.94 20.46
CA GLY A 380 -19.16 -6.16 19.07
C GLY A 380 -18.88 -4.95 18.17
N GLU A 381 -19.19 -3.73 18.63
CA GLU A 381 -18.86 -2.48 17.93
C GLU A 381 -17.35 -2.32 17.76
N TRP A 382 -16.57 -2.53 18.82
CA TRP A 382 -15.11 -2.46 18.79
C TRP A 382 -14.52 -3.53 17.86
N ALA A 383 -15.08 -4.74 17.88
CA ALA A 383 -14.72 -5.84 16.99
C ALA A 383 -15.14 -5.62 15.52
N GLY A 384 -15.88 -4.56 15.21
CA GLY A 384 -16.33 -4.23 13.85
C GLY A 384 -17.52 -5.05 13.37
N LEU A 385 -18.31 -5.59 14.30
CA LEU A 385 -19.55 -6.31 14.03
C LEU A 385 -20.75 -5.35 13.97
N CYS A 386 -20.61 -4.20 13.33
CA CYS A 386 -21.68 -3.22 13.16
C CYS A 386 -21.72 -2.71 11.71
N LYS A 387 -22.91 -2.29 11.27
CA LYS A 387 -23.05 -1.52 10.02
C LYS A 387 -23.00 -0.05 10.39
N ILE A 388 -22.15 0.72 9.75
CA ILE A 388 -22.04 2.17 10.02
C ILE A 388 -22.91 2.88 8.99
N ASP A 389 -23.80 3.75 9.46
CA ASP A 389 -24.64 4.58 8.59
C ASP A 389 -23.86 5.78 8.05
N SER A 390 -24.41 6.50 7.07
CA SER A 390 -23.78 7.65 6.39
C SER A 390 -23.36 8.82 7.30
N GLU A 391 -23.78 8.82 8.56
CA GLU A 391 -23.42 9.83 9.58
C GLU A 391 -22.35 9.33 10.58
N GLY A 392 -21.77 8.15 10.38
CA GLY A 392 -20.72 7.60 11.25
C GLY A 392 -21.23 6.88 12.51
N ASN A 393 -22.54 6.78 12.69
CA ASN A 393 -23.17 6.09 13.83
C ASN A 393 -23.34 4.59 13.55
N ALA A 394 -23.02 3.74 14.53
CA ALA A 394 -23.17 2.29 14.41
C ALA A 394 -24.66 1.87 14.49
N ARG A 395 -25.16 1.19 13.45
CA ARG A 395 -26.47 0.54 13.41
C ARG A 395 -26.33 -0.97 13.17
N LYS A 396 -27.32 -1.76 13.63
CA LYS A 396 -27.34 -3.25 13.53
C LYS A 396 -26.07 -3.92 14.08
N VAL A 397 -25.71 -3.59 15.32
CA VAL A 397 -24.58 -4.18 16.05
C VAL A 397 -24.90 -5.64 16.40
N VAL A 398 -24.01 -6.55 16.01
CA VAL A 398 -24.00 -7.95 16.45
C VAL A 398 -23.06 -8.07 17.65
N GLY A 399 -23.58 -8.57 18.77
CA GLY A 399 -22.80 -8.70 20.00
C GLY A 399 -21.68 -9.74 19.87
N CYS A 400 -20.54 -9.46 20.48
CA CYS A 400 -19.40 -10.36 20.60
C CYS A 400 -19.20 -10.76 22.06
N SER A 401 -19.23 -12.05 22.37
CA SER A 401 -19.06 -12.53 23.75
C SER A 401 -17.58 -12.63 24.17
N CYS A 402 -16.68 -12.95 23.24
CA CYS A 402 -15.25 -13.14 23.50
C CYS A 402 -14.42 -12.70 22.29
N LEU A 403 -13.36 -11.94 22.57
CA LEU A 403 -12.43 -11.38 21.60
C LEU A 403 -11.00 -11.64 22.07
N VAL A 404 -10.13 -12.06 21.15
CA VAL A 404 -8.71 -12.31 21.43
C VAL A 404 -7.85 -11.48 20.48
N ILE A 405 -6.85 -10.81 21.05
CA ILE A 405 -5.81 -10.11 20.31
C ILE A 405 -4.60 -11.03 20.19
N LYS A 406 -4.26 -11.43 18.95
CA LYS A 406 -3.03 -12.16 18.63
C LYS A 406 -1.85 -11.22 18.37
N ASP A 407 -2.14 -10.02 17.87
CA ASP A 407 -1.14 -9.03 17.49
C ASP A 407 -1.71 -7.62 17.67
N TYR A 408 -1.01 -6.77 18.40
CA TYR A 408 -1.41 -5.37 18.58
C TYR A 408 -1.05 -4.49 17.38
N GLY A 409 -0.16 -4.95 16.50
CA GLY A 409 0.43 -4.12 15.46
C GLY A 409 1.45 -3.14 16.07
N GLU A 410 1.17 -1.84 15.99
CA GLU A 410 2.07 -0.79 16.48
C GLU A 410 1.91 -0.48 17.97
N GLU A 411 3.01 -0.10 18.62
CA GLU A 411 2.96 0.43 19.98
C GLU A 411 2.33 1.84 19.99
N THR A 412 1.31 2.01 20.83
CA THR A 412 0.55 3.26 20.93
C THR A 412 0.41 3.66 22.40
N THR A 413 0.21 4.95 22.68
CA THR A 413 -0.01 5.44 24.04
C THR A 413 -1.19 4.73 24.72
N ALA A 414 -2.24 4.39 23.95
CA ALA A 414 -3.36 3.57 24.40
C ALA A 414 -2.94 2.15 24.79
N LEU A 415 -2.12 1.48 23.97
CA LEU A 415 -1.56 0.16 24.28
C LEU A 415 -0.66 0.21 25.52
N ASN A 416 0.11 1.28 25.71
CA ASN A 416 0.98 1.44 26.88
C ASN A 416 0.18 1.64 28.17
N ILE A 417 -0.93 2.37 28.11
CA ILE A 417 -1.86 2.51 29.24
C ILE A 417 -2.51 1.16 29.58
N VAL A 418 -2.95 0.40 28.57
CA VAL A 418 -3.52 -0.94 28.75
C VAL A 418 -2.47 -1.91 29.30
N LYS A 419 -1.24 -1.94 28.76
CA LYS A 419 -0.12 -2.77 29.25
C LYS A 419 0.24 -2.43 30.70
N LYS A 420 0.31 -1.13 31.05
CA LYS A 420 0.62 -0.66 32.41
C LYS A 420 -0.48 -1.05 33.41
N HIS A 421 -1.75 -0.95 33.00
CA HIS A 421 -2.88 -1.42 33.82
C HIS A 421 -2.85 -2.94 34.02
N LEU A 422 -2.48 -3.67 32.97
CA LEU A 422 -2.29 -5.12 32.97
C LEU A 422 -1.03 -5.61 33.70
N GLU A 423 -0.11 -4.72 34.07
CA GLU A 423 1.07 -5.01 34.91
C GLU A 423 0.85 -4.65 36.38
N SER A 424 -0.16 -3.81 36.66
CA SER A 424 -0.51 -3.36 38.01
C SER A 424 -1.58 -4.24 38.69
N ASN A 425 -2.23 -5.12 37.93
CA ASN A 425 -3.23 -6.11 38.33
C ASN A 425 -2.82 -7.48 37.79
#